data_AF-A0A1I8AKT9-F1
#
_entry.id   AF-A0A1I8AKT9-F1
#
_cell.length_a   1.000
_cell.length_b   1.000
_cell.length_c   1.000
_cell.angle_alpha   90.00
_cell.angle_beta   90.00
_cell.angle_gamma   90.00
#
_symmetry.space_group_name_H-M   'P 1'
#
loop_
_entity.id
_entity.type
_entity.pdbx_description
1 polymer ?
#
loop_
_entity_poly.entity_id
_entity_poly.type
_entity_poly.pdbx_seq_one_letter_code
_entity_poly.pdbx_strand_id
1 'polypeptide(L)'
;MDRIPTAFYDQLCDNLSTDELSAAKELSGKCGKIARFLLENYADYSVKVVDGREEDGFLLYDYDNRRVHEPQVIKAAPKKLVQVVTINLIDANDEKVSREIVRRFPYSYYGFVHHSSSINEAWVDLANSLETLGVVTIMKELDNEALRLFQKLVISRKLTLLAIHRETLNRGIMEVSKSLLCQDQFDYLSIINKIDEHWNGAEVREILDLWSENSDQLKGKVLLLQKICLGGVLKLENFLKERKMSAASGILLRSKVQIENALTLCSQEECDFIKMEYNNLLFVFEKPSCFYKFEEGEAGNKRQFYVSFDCADEETRDEEGGRQQRGYPNFFGQQDLSLIWKTTCLHLLFVSREIVRRFPYSQHNFVHCSSSINQAWVDLAYSLKRLGSVTITKELDDDALRLFQKLVTSQKLTRLAIHAEACNTATMELSRTLFCQDQFIQLDIINEIDEHWNGIEVREILDLWSENSAQLKGKVLLLRDMCRGGIIQLENFLKERKTSTLPRNEVQIETVLTHCSKKECDFIRMEYNYSLFAFEKPSCFYKFEEGDKGNERRFYVTFECASGETEDESDVETTWKPEEPASFFGQKDLSLMRKTTCLHVLFG
;
A
#
# COMPACT_ATOMS: atom_id res chain seq x y z
N MET A 1 -23.42 -4.73 -13.45
CA MET A 1 -22.90 -3.35 -13.36
C MET A 1 -23.78 -2.32 -14.07
N ASP A 2 -24.48 -2.62 -15.16
CA ASP A 2 -25.24 -1.60 -15.93
C ASP A 2 -26.41 -0.89 -15.23
N ARG A 3 -26.76 -1.29 -14.00
CA ARG A 3 -27.77 -0.60 -13.16
C ARG A 3 -27.20 0.60 -12.39
N ILE A 4 -25.88 0.77 -12.36
CA ILE A 4 -25.25 1.90 -11.68
C ILE A 4 -25.41 3.18 -12.53
N PRO A 5 -25.75 4.34 -11.94
CA PRO A 5 -25.88 5.61 -12.66
C PRO A 5 -24.62 5.99 -13.43
N THR A 6 -24.75 6.59 -14.61
CA THR A 6 -23.57 6.99 -15.42
C THR A 6 -22.69 8.02 -14.72
N ALA A 7 -23.27 8.91 -13.90
CA ALA A 7 -22.51 9.87 -13.11
C ALA A 7 -21.46 9.19 -12.21
N PHE A 8 -21.74 7.99 -11.71
CA PHE A 8 -20.75 7.22 -10.94
C PHE A 8 -19.59 6.77 -11.83
N TYR A 9 -19.86 6.28 -13.04
CA TYR A 9 -18.80 5.85 -13.96
C TYR A 9 -17.99 7.03 -14.49
N ASP A 10 -18.64 8.15 -14.79
CA ASP A 10 -17.95 9.38 -15.20
C ASP A 10 -17.00 9.82 -14.08
N GLN A 11 -17.50 9.91 -12.84
CA GLN A 11 -16.67 10.28 -11.71
C GLN A 11 -15.57 9.25 -11.41
N LEU A 12 -15.87 7.95 -11.52
CA LEU A 12 -14.87 6.90 -11.32
C LEU A 12 -13.74 7.05 -12.34
N CYS A 13 -14.09 7.11 -13.63
CA CYS A 13 -13.11 7.17 -14.71
C CYS A 13 -12.36 8.50 -14.78
N ASP A 14 -12.97 9.62 -14.35
CA ASP A 14 -12.29 10.91 -14.17
C ASP A 14 -11.16 10.83 -13.12
N ASN A 15 -11.20 9.87 -12.20
CA ASN A 15 -10.18 9.65 -11.17
C ASN A 15 -9.21 8.50 -11.49
N LEU A 16 -9.42 7.74 -12.57
CA LEU A 16 -8.54 6.64 -12.95
C LEU A 16 -7.30 7.18 -13.69
N SER A 17 -6.15 6.59 -13.38
CA SER A 17 -4.93 6.75 -14.18
C SER A 17 -5.09 6.16 -15.58
N THR A 18 -4.20 6.55 -16.51
CA THR A 18 -4.20 6.02 -17.88
C THR A 18 -4.08 4.49 -17.92
N ASP A 19 -3.30 3.90 -17.01
CA ASP A 19 -3.16 2.45 -16.90
C ASP A 19 -4.45 1.79 -16.39
N GLU A 20 -5.09 2.36 -15.38
CA GLU A 20 -6.37 1.88 -14.86
C GLU A 20 -7.49 2.03 -15.90
N LEU A 21 -7.49 3.11 -16.68
CA LEU A 21 -8.40 3.26 -17.83
C LEU A 21 -8.11 2.23 -18.91
N SER A 22 -6.84 1.92 -19.16
CA SER A 22 -6.44 0.89 -20.11
C SER A 22 -6.93 -0.49 -19.67
N ALA A 23 -6.90 -0.81 -18.37
CA ALA A 23 -7.51 -2.02 -17.84
C ALA A 23 -9.05 -1.96 -17.89
N ALA A 24 -9.64 -0.83 -17.49
CA ALA A 24 -11.09 -0.65 -17.41
C ALA A 24 -11.76 -0.71 -18.79
N LYS A 25 -11.07 -0.35 -19.88
CA LYS A 25 -11.63 -0.43 -21.26
C LYS A 25 -11.97 -1.85 -21.70
N GLU A 26 -11.37 -2.85 -21.06
CA GLU A 26 -11.62 -4.28 -21.31
C GLU A 26 -12.87 -4.77 -20.59
N LEU A 27 -13.40 -4.00 -19.63
CA LEU A 27 -14.66 -4.33 -18.95
C LEU A 27 -15.84 -4.24 -19.93
N SER A 28 -16.83 -5.11 -19.74
CA SER A 28 -18.05 -5.08 -20.53
C SER A 28 -19.01 -3.97 -20.07
N GLY A 29 -20.06 -3.72 -20.86
CA GLY A 29 -21.14 -2.80 -20.49
C GLY A 29 -20.76 -1.32 -20.54
N LYS A 30 -21.35 -0.53 -19.65
CA LYS A 30 -21.17 0.94 -19.64
C LYS A 30 -19.77 1.37 -19.22
N CYS A 31 -19.18 0.71 -18.23
CA CYS A 31 -17.88 1.09 -17.67
C CYS A 31 -16.77 1.06 -18.73
N GLY A 32 -16.59 -0.06 -19.45
CA GLY A 32 -15.54 -0.15 -20.46
C GLY A 32 -15.78 0.72 -21.69
N LYS A 33 -17.05 1.04 -22.03
CA LYS A 33 -17.35 2.03 -23.06
C LYS A 33 -16.88 3.44 -22.68
N ILE A 34 -17.12 3.85 -21.43
CA ILE A 34 -16.69 5.15 -20.91
C ILE A 34 -15.16 5.18 -20.81
N ALA A 35 -14.55 4.16 -20.21
CA ALA A 35 -13.09 4.07 -20.08
C ALA A 35 -12.39 4.10 -21.45
N ARG A 36 -12.90 3.37 -22.45
CA ARG A 36 -12.39 3.41 -23.83
C ARG A 36 -12.51 4.80 -24.44
N PHE A 37 -13.68 5.43 -24.33
CA PHE A 37 -13.90 6.76 -24.87
C PHE A 37 -12.94 7.78 -24.24
N LEU A 38 -12.77 7.75 -22.92
CA LEU A 38 -11.85 8.64 -22.22
C LEU A 38 -10.41 8.38 -22.67
N LEU A 39 -9.96 7.13 -22.66
CA LEU A 39 -8.60 6.77 -23.08
C LEU A 39 -8.30 7.22 -24.52
N GLU A 40 -9.23 7.05 -25.47
CA GLU A 40 -9.07 7.47 -26.87
C GLU A 40 -9.06 8.99 -27.06
N ASN A 41 -9.57 9.76 -26.09
CA ASN A 41 -9.73 11.21 -26.19
C ASN A 41 -8.91 12.00 -25.16
N TYR A 42 -8.24 11.34 -24.22
CA TYR A 42 -7.26 11.95 -23.34
C TYR A 42 -6.11 12.49 -24.16
N ALA A 43 -5.80 13.75 -23.91
CA ALA A 43 -4.78 14.46 -24.63
C ALA A 43 -4.00 15.41 -23.74
N ASP A 44 -2.75 15.59 -24.12
CA ASP A 44 -1.89 16.64 -23.59
C ASP A 44 -1.84 17.79 -24.60
N TYR A 45 -2.00 19.01 -24.11
CA TYR A 45 -1.79 20.19 -24.92
C TYR A 45 -0.38 20.74 -24.66
N SER A 46 0.39 20.92 -25.72
CA SER A 46 1.74 21.49 -25.65
C SER A 46 1.86 22.66 -26.60
N VAL A 47 2.53 23.73 -26.16
CA VAL A 47 2.64 24.96 -26.92
C VAL A 47 3.91 25.72 -26.59
N LYS A 48 4.42 26.48 -27.56
CA LYS A 48 5.50 27.44 -27.33
C LYS A 48 4.92 28.83 -27.19
N VAL A 49 5.47 29.61 -26.27
CA VAL A 49 5.16 31.04 -26.16
C VAL A 49 6.42 31.80 -26.50
N VAL A 50 6.32 32.58 -27.58
CA VAL A 50 7.42 33.39 -28.14
C VAL A 50 6.91 34.82 -28.29
N ASP A 51 7.61 35.77 -27.67
CA ASP A 51 7.34 37.20 -27.61
C ASP A 51 5.86 37.51 -27.29
N GLY A 52 5.32 36.82 -26.28
CA GLY A 52 3.93 36.95 -25.87
C GLY A 52 2.94 36.50 -26.94
N ARG A 53 3.29 35.50 -27.76
CA ARG A 53 2.42 34.86 -28.76
C ARG A 53 2.46 33.35 -28.66
N GLU A 54 1.32 32.73 -28.93
CA GLU A 54 1.17 31.28 -29.01
C GLU A 54 1.72 30.77 -30.35
N GLU A 55 2.72 29.90 -30.32
CA GLU A 55 3.35 29.28 -31.49
C GLU A 55 3.40 27.75 -31.35
N ASP A 56 3.31 27.03 -32.48
CA ASP A 56 3.42 25.58 -32.56
C ASP A 56 2.52 24.79 -31.57
N GLY A 57 1.32 25.30 -31.24
CA GLY A 57 0.39 24.61 -30.35
C GLY A 57 -0.13 23.30 -30.95
N PHE A 58 -0.17 22.22 -30.15
CA PHE A 58 -0.76 20.95 -30.56
C PHE A 58 -1.37 20.16 -29.41
N LEU A 59 -2.32 19.29 -29.74
CA LEU A 59 -2.79 18.21 -28.88
C LEU A 59 -2.05 16.92 -29.22
N LEU A 60 -1.59 16.21 -28.21
CA LEU A 60 -1.03 14.86 -28.30
C LEU A 60 -2.00 13.90 -27.59
N TYR A 61 -2.62 13.00 -28.35
CA TYR A 61 -3.52 11.99 -27.77
C TYR A 61 -2.71 10.80 -27.26
N ASP A 62 -2.91 10.41 -26.01
CA ASP A 62 -2.07 9.41 -25.34
C ASP A 62 -2.20 8.01 -25.95
N TYR A 63 -3.41 7.65 -26.38
CA TYR A 63 -3.71 6.30 -26.86
C TYR A 63 -3.01 5.95 -28.18
N ASP A 64 -2.98 6.87 -29.15
CA ASP A 64 -2.45 6.63 -30.49
C ASP A 64 -1.22 7.50 -30.83
N ASN A 65 -0.77 8.34 -29.88
CA ASN A 65 0.30 9.33 -30.06
C ASN A 65 0.03 10.32 -31.22
N ARG A 66 -1.23 10.51 -31.60
CA ARG A 66 -1.60 11.42 -32.69
C ARG A 66 -1.39 12.87 -32.26
N ARG A 67 -0.66 13.62 -33.10
CA ARG A 67 -0.47 15.07 -32.94
C ARG A 67 -1.44 15.83 -33.83
N VAL A 68 -2.14 16.79 -33.26
CA VAL A 68 -3.12 17.64 -33.95
C VAL A 68 -2.74 19.09 -33.79
N HIS A 69 -2.44 19.76 -34.91
CA HIS A 69 -2.00 21.17 -34.94
C HIS A 69 -3.12 22.13 -35.36
N GLU A 70 -4.22 21.61 -35.88
CA GLU A 70 -5.30 22.41 -36.43
C GLU A 70 -6.00 23.22 -35.32
N PRO A 71 -5.96 24.57 -35.35
CA PRO A 71 -6.50 25.39 -34.26
C PRO A 71 -8.00 25.19 -34.02
N GLN A 72 -8.75 24.86 -35.06
CA GLN A 72 -10.19 24.56 -34.95
C GLN A 72 -10.45 23.29 -34.13
N VAL A 73 -9.61 22.27 -34.30
CA VAL A 73 -9.72 21.01 -33.55
C VAL A 73 -9.27 21.21 -32.11
N ILE A 74 -8.17 21.93 -31.89
CA ILE A 74 -7.68 22.28 -30.53
C ILE A 74 -8.76 23.07 -29.76
N LYS A 75 -9.42 24.03 -30.40
CA LYS A 75 -10.50 24.82 -29.78
C LYS A 75 -11.76 23.99 -29.50
N ALA A 76 -12.03 22.98 -30.32
CA ALA A 76 -13.19 22.09 -30.17
C ALA A 76 -12.95 20.94 -29.18
N ALA A 77 -11.70 20.70 -28.77
CA ALA A 77 -11.36 19.62 -27.86
C ALA A 77 -12.11 19.75 -26.51
N PRO A 78 -12.68 18.67 -25.98
CA PRO A 78 -13.33 18.70 -24.67
C PRO A 78 -12.33 19.05 -23.58
N LYS A 79 -12.51 20.22 -22.94
CA LYS A 79 -11.57 20.77 -21.95
C LYS A 79 -11.23 19.84 -20.78
N LYS A 80 -12.17 18.97 -20.41
CA LYS A 80 -11.99 17.98 -19.32
C LYS A 80 -11.09 16.81 -19.71
N LEU A 81 -10.92 16.56 -21.02
CA LEU A 81 -10.10 15.47 -21.55
C LEU A 81 -8.68 15.95 -21.88
N VAL A 82 -8.42 17.26 -21.77
CA VAL A 82 -7.06 17.79 -21.84
C VAL A 82 -6.47 17.74 -20.43
N GLN A 83 -5.68 16.71 -20.14
CA GLN A 83 -5.22 16.45 -18.78
C GLN A 83 -4.01 17.30 -18.42
N VAL A 84 -3.01 17.38 -19.30
CA VAL A 84 -1.80 18.17 -19.08
C VAL A 84 -1.71 19.29 -20.10
N VAL A 85 -1.31 20.47 -19.62
CA VAL A 85 -1.00 21.63 -20.45
C VAL A 85 0.45 22.01 -20.21
N THR A 86 1.31 21.81 -21.20
CA THR A 86 2.73 22.18 -21.15
C THR A 86 2.97 23.47 -21.94
N ILE A 87 3.39 24.52 -21.23
CA ILE A 87 3.68 25.84 -21.80
C ILE A 87 5.20 26.03 -21.83
N ASN A 88 5.78 26.03 -23.03
CA ASN A 88 7.20 26.22 -23.26
C ASN A 88 7.48 27.72 -23.46
N LEU A 89 7.99 28.37 -22.41
CA LEU A 89 8.29 29.80 -22.38
C LEU A 89 9.68 30.04 -22.98
N ILE A 90 9.72 30.53 -24.22
CA ILE A 90 10.98 30.81 -24.93
C ILE A 90 11.62 32.12 -24.45
N ASP A 91 10.78 33.09 -24.09
CA ASP A 91 11.13 34.35 -23.44
C ASP A 91 10.18 34.61 -22.25
N ALA A 92 10.45 35.69 -21.51
CA ALA A 92 9.67 36.08 -20.35
C ALA A 92 8.77 37.31 -20.64
N ASN A 93 8.46 37.59 -21.91
CA ASN A 93 7.74 38.80 -22.28
C ASN A 93 6.24 38.51 -22.40
N ASP A 94 5.47 39.07 -21.47
CA ASP A 94 4.00 39.02 -21.38
C ASP A 94 3.38 37.65 -21.04
N GLU A 95 2.85 37.55 -19.82
CA GLU A 95 2.21 36.35 -19.30
C GLU A 95 0.72 36.22 -19.73
N LYS A 96 0.15 37.22 -20.43
CA LYS A 96 -1.25 37.18 -20.90
C LYS A 96 -1.59 35.94 -21.73
N VAL A 97 -0.66 35.46 -22.55
CA VAL A 97 -0.88 34.26 -23.37
C VAL A 97 -1.03 33.03 -22.49
N SER A 98 -0.18 32.88 -21.47
CA SER A 98 -0.30 31.80 -20.49
C SER A 98 -1.64 31.85 -19.75
N ARG A 99 -2.14 33.03 -19.35
CA ARG A 99 -3.51 33.14 -18.79
C ARG A 99 -4.58 32.67 -19.75
N GLU A 100 -4.44 33.01 -21.03
CA GLU A 100 -5.43 32.64 -22.02
C GLU A 100 -5.44 31.13 -22.28
N ILE A 101 -4.27 30.50 -22.29
CA ILE A 101 -4.13 29.04 -22.36
C ILE A 101 -4.78 28.38 -21.12
N VAL A 102 -4.52 28.90 -19.92
CA VAL A 102 -5.14 28.42 -18.67
C VAL A 102 -6.66 28.53 -18.73
N ARG A 103 -7.22 29.66 -19.21
CA ARG A 103 -8.67 29.81 -19.41
C ARG A 103 -9.23 28.87 -20.47
N ARG A 104 -8.43 28.53 -21.48
CA ARG A 104 -8.83 27.58 -22.53
C ARG A 104 -9.03 26.19 -21.94
N PHE A 105 -8.14 25.74 -21.05
CA PHE A 105 -8.14 24.40 -20.45
C PHE A 105 -8.11 24.43 -18.92
N PRO A 106 -9.18 24.89 -18.25
CA PRO A 106 -9.17 25.23 -16.83
C PRO A 106 -9.10 24.04 -15.87
N TYR A 107 -9.20 22.80 -16.37
CA TYR A 107 -9.23 21.57 -15.55
C TYR A 107 -7.92 20.78 -15.62
N SER A 108 -6.91 21.32 -16.31
CA SER A 108 -5.66 20.61 -16.59
C SER A 108 -4.63 20.81 -15.47
N TYR A 109 -3.65 19.92 -15.43
CA TYR A 109 -2.38 20.13 -14.75
C TYR A 109 -1.47 20.99 -15.61
N TYR A 110 -0.89 22.04 -15.05
CA TYR A 110 -0.06 22.96 -15.81
C TYR A 110 1.41 22.70 -15.59
N GLY A 111 2.11 22.40 -16.69
CA GLY A 111 3.56 22.35 -16.78
C GLY A 111 4.12 23.62 -17.42
N PHE A 112 5.21 24.16 -16.87
CA PHE A 112 5.96 25.27 -17.47
C PHE A 112 7.38 24.85 -17.77
N VAL A 113 7.85 25.08 -19.00
CA VAL A 113 9.24 24.83 -19.40
C VAL A 113 9.90 26.17 -19.72
N HIS A 114 10.82 26.61 -18.87
CA HIS A 114 11.54 27.87 -19.04
C HIS A 114 12.79 27.65 -19.90
N HIS A 115 12.72 28.07 -21.17
CA HIS A 115 13.87 28.17 -22.07
C HIS A 115 14.55 29.56 -22.02
N SER A 116 14.15 30.39 -21.06
CA SER A 116 14.69 31.73 -20.79
C SER A 116 15.40 31.75 -19.44
N SER A 117 16.44 32.58 -19.32
CA SER A 117 17.11 32.87 -18.03
C SER A 117 16.31 33.82 -17.14
N SER A 118 15.22 34.38 -17.66
CA SER A 118 14.40 35.38 -16.97
C SER A 118 13.05 34.79 -16.56
N ILE A 119 12.57 35.25 -15.41
CA ILE A 119 11.23 35.01 -14.87
C ILE A 119 10.71 36.37 -14.43
N ASN A 120 9.45 36.69 -14.71
CA ASN A 120 8.84 37.95 -14.28
C ASN A 120 7.82 37.70 -13.15
N GLU A 121 7.42 38.77 -12.46
CA GLU A 121 6.50 38.69 -11.33
C GLU A 121 5.10 38.23 -11.76
N ALA A 122 4.64 38.63 -12.95
CA ALA A 122 3.33 38.22 -13.47
C ALA A 122 3.21 36.70 -13.66
N TRP A 123 4.29 36.02 -14.05
CA TRP A 123 4.35 34.56 -14.13
C TRP A 123 4.31 33.90 -12.76
N VAL A 124 5.04 34.43 -11.77
CA VAL A 124 4.98 33.91 -10.40
C VAL A 124 3.56 34.05 -9.83
N ASP A 125 2.91 35.19 -10.09
CA ASP A 125 1.51 35.42 -9.69
C ASP A 125 0.55 34.44 -10.38
N LEU A 126 0.78 34.16 -11.67
CA LEU A 126 0.02 33.12 -12.37
C LEU A 126 0.21 31.76 -11.72
N ALA A 127 1.46 31.30 -11.60
CA ALA A 127 1.79 29.99 -11.05
C ALA A 127 1.19 29.80 -9.65
N ASN A 128 1.21 30.85 -8.82
CA ASN A 128 0.58 30.85 -7.50
C ASN A 128 -0.96 30.81 -7.54
N SER A 129 -1.57 31.39 -8.57
CA SER A 129 -3.02 31.40 -8.75
C SER A 129 -3.60 30.08 -9.28
N LEU A 130 -2.75 29.19 -9.81
CA LEU A 130 -3.20 27.90 -10.32
C LEU A 130 -3.65 26.98 -9.17
N GLU A 131 -4.73 26.25 -9.43
CA GLU A 131 -5.20 25.18 -8.57
C GLU A 131 -4.21 24.01 -8.59
N THR A 132 -3.75 23.65 -9.78
CA THR A 132 -2.89 22.48 -10.07
C THR A 132 -1.65 22.90 -10.87
N LEU A 133 -0.64 23.42 -10.17
CA LEU A 133 0.70 23.56 -10.74
C LEU A 133 1.38 22.19 -10.72
N GLY A 134 1.66 21.64 -11.90
CA GLY A 134 2.34 20.36 -12.07
C GLY A 134 3.86 20.54 -12.04
N VAL A 135 4.47 20.43 -13.22
CA VAL A 135 5.92 20.50 -13.41
C VAL A 135 6.40 21.92 -13.71
N VAL A 136 7.47 22.35 -13.06
CA VAL A 136 8.29 23.46 -13.58
C VAL A 136 9.63 22.89 -14.03
N THR A 137 9.98 23.15 -15.29
CA THR A 137 11.25 22.74 -15.89
C THR A 137 12.11 23.97 -16.17
N ILE A 138 13.35 23.99 -15.67
CA ILE A 138 14.32 25.06 -15.89
C ILE A 138 15.38 24.56 -16.89
N MET A 139 15.34 25.09 -18.12
CA MET A 139 16.23 24.68 -19.21
C MET A 139 17.42 25.63 -19.42
N LYS A 140 17.38 26.85 -18.85
CA LYS A 140 18.50 27.80 -18.84
C LYS A 140 18.79 28.31 -17.42
N GLU A 141 20.05 28.68 -17.18
CA GLU A 141 20.47 29.29 -15.93
C GLU A 141 19.66 30.56 -15.66
N LEU A 142 19.01 30.63 -14.51
CA LEU A 142 18.25 31.79 -14.10
C LEU A 142 19.19 32.92 -13.68
N ASP A 143 18.91 34.14 -14.14
CA ASP A 143 19.59 35.31 -13.60
C ASP A 143 19.21 35.55 -12.13
N ASN A 144 19.93 36.44 -11.45
CA ASN A 144 19.74 36.68 -10.02
C ASN A 144 18.32 37.16 -9.67
N GLU A 145 17.68 37.92 -10.56
CA GLU A 145 16.33 38.42 -10.34
C GLU A 145 15.30 37.30 -10.54
N ALA A 146 15.45 36.52 -11.61
CA ALA A 146 14.62 35.36 -11.89
C ALA A 146 14.73 34.29 -10.79
N LEU A 147 15.93 34.03 -10.26
CA LEU A 147 16.14 33.13 -9.13
C LEU A 147 15.42 33.63 -7.88
N ARG A 148 15.47 34.94 -7.59
CA ARG A 148 14.74 35.56 -6.46
C ARG A 148 13.23 35.40 -6.61
N LEU A 149 12.71 35.57 -7.83
CA LEU A 149 11.29 35.38 -8.12
C LEU A 149 10.89 33.90 -8.04
N PHE A 150 11.72 32.98 -8.52
CA PHE A 150 11.51 31.55 -8.37
C PHE A 150 11.50 31.12 -6.89
N GLN A 151 12.37 31.71 -6.05
CA GLN A 151 12.32 31.52 -4.61
C GLN A 151 10.99 31.95 -3.98
N LYS A 152 10.34 33.01 -4.49
CA LYS A 152 8.99 33.38 -4.02
C LYS A 152 7.97 32.26 -4.30
N LEU A 153 8.07 31.60 -5.46
CA LEU A 153 7.23 30.43 -5.79
C LEU A 153 7.54 29.23 -4.89
N VAL A 154 8.80 29.01 -4.54
CA VAL A 154 9.18 27.96 -3.58
C VAL A 154 8.62 28.23 -2.19
N ILE A 155 8.63 29.50 -1.74
CA ILE A 155 8.07 29.90 -0.45
C ILE A 155 6.55 29.72 -0.41
N SER A 156 5.86 29.88 -1.54
CA SER A 156 4.40 29.72 -1.61
C SER A 156 3.93 28.26 -1.51
N ARG A 157 4.86 27.29 -1.55
CA ARG A 157 4.58 25.85 -1.42
C ARG A 157 3.55 25.34 -2.43
N LYS A 158 3.63 25.83 -3.68
CA LYS A 158 2.75 25.39 -4.77
C LYS A 158 3.36 24.34 -5.69
N LEU A 159 4.68 24.15 -5.62
CA LEU A 159 5.41 23.27 -6.52
C LEU A 159 5.47 21.85 -5.96
N THR A 160 5.07 20.87 -6.78
CA THR A 160 5.16 19.44 -6.48
C THR A 160 6.29 18.75 -7.24
N LEU A 161 6.64 19.24 -8.44
CA LEU A 161 7.72 18.69 -9.27
C LEU A 161 8.59 19.79 -9.87
N LEU A 162 9.91 19.63 -9.72
CA LEU A 162 10.92 20.49 -10.35
C LEU A 162 11.84 19.65 -11.23
N ALA A 163 11.94 20.00 -12.50
CA ALA A 163 12.94 19.45 -13.41
C ALA A 163 13.98 20.53 -13.74
N ILE A 164 15.26 20.19 -13.66
CA ILE A 164 16.35 21.13 -13.86
C ILE A 164 17.32 20.53 -14.85
N HIS A 165 17.61 21.29 -15.89
CA HIS A 165 18.68 20.96 -16.80
C HIS A 165 20.04 21.18 -16.10
N ARG A 166 20.93 20.20 -16.13
CA ARG A 166 22.17 20.18 -15.33
C ARG A 166 23.02 21.44 -15.49
N GLU A 167 23.16 21.97 -16.71
CA GLU A 167 23.94 23.19 -16.98
C GLU A 167 23.43 24.43 -16.23
N THR A 168 22.19 24.40 -15.77
CA THR A 168 21.53 25.50 -15.07
C THR A 168 21.69 25.39 -13.55
N LEU A 169 22.18 24.24 -13.07
CA LEU A 169 22.23 23.86 -11.67
C LEU A 169 23.43 24.52 -10.95
N ASN A 170 23.42 25.84 -10.88
CA ASN A 170 24.38 26.62 -10.10
C ASN A 170 24.11 26.51 -8.58
N ARG A 171 25.02 27.07 -7.77
CA ARG A 171 24.89 27.08 -6.30
C ARG A 171 23.55 27.64 -5.83
N GLY A 172 23.06 28.72 -6.44
CA GLY A 172 21.82 29.38 -6.04
C GLY A 172 20.60 28.49 -6.23
N ILE A 173 20.44 27.89 -7.41
CA ILE A 173 19.31 26.98 -7.68
C ILE A 173 19.44 25.65 -6.93
N MET A 174 20.66 25.21 -6.63
CA MET A 174 20.91 24.03 -5.79
C MET A 174 20.40 24.26 -4.36
N GLU A 175 20.67 25.41 -3.74
CA GLU A 175 20.09 25.75 -2.42
C GLU A 175 18.56 25.80 -2.45
N VAL A 176 17.97 26.31 -3.53
CA VAL A 176 16.52 26.32 -3.72
C VAL A 176 15.96 24.89 -3.83
N SER A 177 16.66 24.02 -4.56
CA SER A 177 16.26 22.61 -4.75
C SER A 177 16.32 21.83 -3.44
N LYS A 178 17.36 22.05 -2.61
CA LYS A 178 17.44 21.48 -1.26
C LYS A 178 16.29 21.96 -0.38
N SER A 179 16.01 23.27 -0.41
CA SER A 179 14.90 23.82 0.36
C SER A 179 13.56 23.22 -0.08
N LEU A 180 13.35 23.01 -1.38
CA LEU A 180 12.15 22.35 -1.93
C LEU A 180 12.02 20.91 -1.48
N LEU A 181 13.09 20.10 -1.55
CA LEU A 181 13.10 18.70 -1.10
C LEU A 181 12.70 18.53 0.37
N CYS A 182 12.92 19.55 1.18
CA CYS A 182 12.53 19.59 2.59
C CYS A 182 11.09 20.05 2.84
N GLN A 183 10.30 20.37 1.80
CA GLN A 183 8.91 20.79 1.93
C GLN A 183 7.96 19.60 1.80
N ASP A 184 6.92 19.58 2.65
CA ASP A 184 5.98 18.45 2.73
C ASP A 184 5.27 18.18 1.40
N GLN A 185 4.92 19.22 0.64
CA GLN A 185 4.13 19.09 -0.59
C GLN A 185 4.95 18.82 -1.86
N PHE A 186 6.27 19.00 -1.81
CA PHE A 186 7.12 18.82 -2.98
C PHE A 186 7.49 17.35 -3.10
N ASP A 187 7.30 16.67 -4.23
CA ASP A 187 7.52 15.21 -4.30
C ASP A 187 8.75 14.81 -5.12
N TYR A 188 9.10 15.60 -6.13
CA TYR A 188 9.92 15.08 -7.22
C TYR A 188 10.93 16.11 -7.75
N LEU A 189 12.22 15.79 -7.63
CA LEU A 189 13.31 16.55 -8.25
C LEU A 189 13.92 15.73 -9.40
N SER A 190 13.89 16.29 -10.60
CA SER A 190 14.56 15.70 -11.78
C SER A 190 15.76 16.52 -12.20
N ILE A 191 16.91 15.87 -12.37
CA ILE A 191 18.11 16.46 -12.97
C ILE A 191 18.29 15.84 -14.37
N ILE A 192 18.20 16.68 -15.39
CA ILE A 192 18.27 16.27 -16.80
C ILE A 192 19.63 16.66 -17.34
N ASN A 193 20.43 15.68 -17.77
CA ASN A 193 21.71 15.93 -18.43
C ASN A 193 21.55 15.92 -19.97
N LYS A 194 22.42 16.63 -20.71
CA LYS A 194 22.50 16.42 -22.18
C LYS A 194 23.27 15.14 -22.49
N ILE A 195 23.02 14.60 -23.68
CA ILE A 195 23.62 13.35 -24.15
C ILE A 195 25.14 13.50 -24.39
N ASP A 196 25.67 14.71 -24.59
CA ASP A 196 27.07 14.87 -25.01
C ASP A 196 28.01 15.46 -23.94
N GLU A 197 27.53 15.70 -22.73
CA GLU A 197 28.33 16.39 -21.70
C GLU A 197 28.76 15.47 -20.56
N HIS A 198 30.06 15.46 -20.29
CA HIS A 198 30.62 14.84 -19.09
C HIS A 198 30.12 15.56 -17.84
N TRP A 199 29.23 14.90 -17.12
CA TRP A 199 28.72 15.34 -15.83
C TRP A 199 29.49 14.69 -14.69
N ASN A 200 29.92 15.47 -13.68
CA ASN A 200 30.70 14.98 -12.55
C ASN A 200 29.83 14.52 -11.36
N GLY A 201 28.51 14.75 -11.40
CA GLY A 201 27.55 14.34 -10.36
C GLY A 201 27.62 15.08 -9.02
N ALA A 202 28.35 16.21 -8.91
CA ALA A 202 28.54 16.91 -7.63
C ALA A 202 27.20 17.22 -6.92
N GLU A 203 26.17 17.50 -7.71
CA GLU A 203 24.83 17.85 -7.27
C GLU A 203 24.09 16.66 -6.64
N VAL A 204 24.32 15.45 -7.16
CA VAL A 204 23.82 14.21 -6.54
C VAL A 204 24.45 14.03 -5.17
N ARG A 205 25.73 14.36 -5.04
CA ARG A 205 26.42 14.26 -3.75
C ARG A 205 25.81 15.21 -2.71
N GLU A 206 25.55 16.46 -3.10
CA GLU A 206 24.90 17.42 -2.20
C GLU A 206 23.51 16.97 -1.74
N ILE A 207 22.71 16.35 -2.62
CA ILE A 207 21.38 15.83 -2.26
C ILE A 207 21.49 14.60 -1.35
N LEU A 208 22.46 13.71 -1.57
CA LEU A 208 22.70 12.56 -0.69
C LEU A 208 23.22 12.98 0.69
N ASP A 209 24.05 14.03 0.75
CA ASP A 209 24.47 14.63 2.01
C ASP A 209 23.26 15.28 2.73
N LEU A 210 22.40 16.00 2.00
CA LEU A 210 21.13 16.53 2.53
C LEU A 210 20.24 15.42 3.11
N TRP A 211 20.08 14.29 2.40
CA TRP A 211 19.33 13.13 2.90
C TRP A 211 19.92 12.57 4.18
N SER A 212 21.25 12.55 4.30
CA SER A 212 21.92 12.06 5.50
C SER A 212 21.67 12.93 6.73
N GLU A 213 21.45 14.22 6.52
CA GLU A 213 21.18 15.21 7.55
C GLU A 213 19.68 15.34 7.85
N ASN A 214 18.82 15.12 6.86
CA ASN A 214 17.39 15.44 6.89
C ASN A 214 16.50 14.30 6.37
N SER A 215 16.86 13.04 6.64
CA SER A 215 16.19 11.85 6.08
C SER A 215 14.67 11.83 6.32
N ASP A 216 14.21 12.39 7.44
CA ASP A 216 12.79 12.46 7.77
C ASP A 216 12.02 13.42 6.85
N GLN A 217 12.62 14.55 6.50
CA GLN A 217 12.01 15.55 5.60
C GLN A 217 12.00 15.07 4.15
N LEU A 218 12.99 14.28 3.75
CA LEU A 218 13.07 13.71 2.40
C LEU A 218 12.22 12.44 2.24
N LYS A 219 11.41 12.04 3.23
CA LYS A 219 10.59 10.84 3.13
C LYS A 219 9.54 10.94 2.02
N GLY A 220 9.50 9.91 1.16
CA GLY A 220 8.60 9.81 0.02
C GLY A 220 8.96 10.76 -1.11
N LYS A 221 10.18 11.33 -1.09
CA LYS A 221 10.66 12.22 -2.14
C LYS A 221 11.47 11.43 -3.15
N VAL A 222 11.46 11.89 -4.39
CA VAL A 222 12.17 11.28 -5.51
C VAL A 222 13.26 12.20 -6.02
N LEU A 223 14.44 11.63 -6.23
CA LEU A 223 15.47 12.19 -7.09
C LEU A 223 15.57 11.33 -8.36
N LEU A 224 15.26 11.91 -9.51
CA LEU A 224 15.42 11.26 -10.82
C LEU A 224 16.55 11.92 -11.60
N LEU A 225 17.52 11.12 -12.02
CA LEU A 225 18.54 11.52 -12.98
C LEU A 225 18.15 10.98 -14.35
N GLN A 226 18.18 11.82 -15.38
CA GLN A 226 17.83 11.45 -16.75
C GLN A 226 19.00 11.71 -17.71
N LYS A 227 19.06 10.89 -18.77
CA LYS A 227 20.13 10.82 -19.79
C LYS A 227 21.44 10.30 -19.20
N ILE A 228 22.62 10.77 -19.63
CA ILE A 228 23.89 10.19 -19.17
C ILE A 228 24.05 10.38 -17.66
N CYS A 229 23.82 9.31 -16.89
CA CYS A 229 23.80 9.30 -15.43
C CYS A 229 25.14 8.92 -14.79
N LEU A 230 26.17 8.59 -15.57
CA LEU A 230 27.43 8.03 -15.07
C LEU A 230 28.06 8.85 -13.94
N GLY A 231 28.08 10.18 -14.07
CA GLY A 231 28.57 11.07 -13.02
C GLY A 231 27.80 10.94 -11.70
N GLY A 232 26.47 10.91 -11.78
CA GLY A 232 25.60 10.70 -10.63
C GLY A 232 25.78 9.33 -10.00
N VAL A 233 25.91 8.28 -10.81
CA VAL A 233 26.17 6.90 -10.35
C VAL A 233 27.51 6.79 -9.62
N LEU A 234 28.58 7.41 -10.14
CA LEU A 234 29.88 7.47 -9.46
C LEU A 234 29.78 8.16 -8.08
N LYS A 235 28.97 9.21 -7.98
CA LYS A 235 28.79 9.95 -6.71
C LYS A 235 27.94 9.19 -5.71
N LEU A 236 26.90 8.51 -6.18
CA LEU A 236 26.15 7.54 -5.39
C LEU A 236 27.07 6.43 -4.87
N GLU A 237 27.87 5.81 -5.73
CA GLU A 237 28.78 4.74 -5.31
C GLU A 237 29.77 5.24 -4.24
N ASN A 238 30.40 6.39 -4.45
CA ASN A 238 31.35 6.96 -3.49
C ASN A 238 30.66 7.27 -2.15
N PHE A 239 29.46 7.82 -2.18
CA PHE A 239 28.65 8.05 -0.98
C PHE A 239 28.38 6.73 -0.22
N LEU A 240 27.93 5.70 -0.92
CA LEU A 240 27.65 4.38 -0.34
C LEU A 240 28.91 3.74 0.28
N LYS A 241 30.06 3.85 -0.40
CA LYS A 241 31.36 3.38 0.09
C LYS A 241 31.76 4.09 1.38
N GLU A 242 31.66 5.41 1.41
CA GLU A 242 31.99 6.23 2.60
C GLU A 242 31.12 5.85 3.79
N ARG A 243 29.80 5.75 3.60
CA ARG A 243 28.87 5.40 4.68
C ARG A 243 29.11 3.99 5.23
N LYS A 244 29.31 2.99 4.36
CA LYS A 244 29.65 1.63 4.80
C LYS A 244 30.99 1.58 5.54
N MET A 245 32.00 2.33 5.09
CA MET A 245 33.28 2.42 5.79
C MET A 245 33.15 3.08 7.17
N SER A 246 32.32 4.11 7.31
CA SER A 246 32.05 4.73 8.62
C SER A 246 31.31 3.80 9.59
N ALA A 247 30.45 2.90 9.08
CA ALA A 247 29.70 1.96 9.91
C ALA A 247 30.53 0.74 10.36
N ALA A 248 31.54 0.32 9.58
CA ALA A 248 32.37 -0.83 9.91
C ALA A 248 33.42 -0.48 10.97
N SER A 249 33.14 -0.73 12.25
CA SER A 249 34.07 -0.47 13.38
C SER A 249 35.30 -1.40 13.46
N GLY A 250 35.77 -2.00 12.36
CA GLY A 250 36.83 -3.02 12.36
C GLY A 250 37.78 -2.97 11.17
N ILE A 251 38.97 -3.57 11.34
CA ILE A 251 40.13 -3.66 10.42
C ILE A 251 39.81 -4.48 9.15
N LEU A 252 38.56 -4.49 8.66
CA LEU A 252 38.26 -5.08 7.37
C LEU A 252 38.90 -4.23 6.26
N LEU A 253 39.65 -4.92 5.39
CA LEU A 253 40.50 -4.31 4.37
C LEU A 253 39.76 -3.24 3.57
N ARG A 254 40.33 -2.03 3.61
CA ARG A 254 39.96 -0.80 2.90
C ARG A 254 39.83 -0.95 1.37
N SER A 255 40.12 -2.11 0.78
CA SER A 255 40.50 -2.19 -0.63
C SER A 255 39.38 -2.52 -1.61
N LYS A 256 38.18 -3.01 -1.24
CA LYS A 256 37.12 -3.30 -2.24
C LYS A 256 35.68 -3.30 -1.69
N VAL A 257 35.17 -2.16 -1.23
CA VAL A 257 33.70 -2.03 -1.11
C VAL A 257 33.16 -1.72 -2.50
N GLN A 258 32.58 -2.71 -3.18
CA GLN A 258 31.86 -2.49 -4.45
C GLN A 258 30.43 -2.04 -4.16
N ILE A 259 29.77 -1.39 -5.11
CA ILE A 259 28.36 -0.97 -4.98
C ILE A 259 27.43 -2.14 -4.61
N GLU A 260 27.74 -3.33 -5.11
CA GLU A 260 27.08 -4.61 -4.82
C GLU A 260 27.13 -5.01 -3.35
N ASN A 261 28.14 -4.54 -2.61
CA ASN A 261 28.25 -4.79 -1.17
C ASN A 261 27.47 -3.77 -0.34
N ALA A 262 27.10 -2.63 -0.94
CA ALA A 262 26.41 -1.55 -0.25
C ALA A 262 24.89 -1.60 -0.46
N LEU A 263 24.47 -1.95 -1.67
CA LEU A 263 23.07 -2.10 -2.05
C LEU A 263 22.62 -3.55 -1.93
N THR A 264 21.44 -3.77 -1.36
CA THR A 264 20.84 -5.10 -1.26
C THR A 264 19.63 -5.19 -2.16
N LEU A 265 19.42 -6.34 -2.82
CA LEU A 265 18.22 -6.58 -3.62
C LEU A 265 16.99 -6.55 -2.70
N CYS A 266 15.92 -5.87 -3.12
CA CYS A 266 14.66 -5.86 -2.37
C CYS A 266 13.93 -7.20 -2.51
N SER A 267 13.22 -7.62 -1.46
CA SER A 267 12.33 -8.78 -1.55
C SER A 267 11.09 -8.48 -2.41
N GLN A 268 10.34 -9.51 -2.78
CA GLN A 268 9.05 -9.35 -3.48
C GLN A 268 8.09 -8.47 -2.69
N GLU A 269 7.98 -8.70 -1.37
CA GLU A 269 7.09 -7.96 -0.48
C GLU A 269 7.48 -6.48 -0.38
N GLU A 270 8.80 -6.18 -0.38
CA GLU A 270 9.29 -4.81 -0.43
C GLU A 270 8.94 -4.14 -1.77
N CYS A 271 9.09 -4.85 -2.90
CA CYS A 271 8.74 -4.34 -4.22
C CYS A 271 7.23 -4.07 -4.33
N ASP A 272 6.39 -4.98 -3.85
CA ASP A 272 4.94 -4.83 -3.85
C ASP A 272 4.49 -3.68 -2.95
N PHE A 273 5.13 -3.54 -1.79
CA PHE A 273 4.93 -2.39 -0.91
C PHE A 273 5.29 -1.08 -1.62
N ILE A 274 6.46 -1.00 -2.27
CA ILE A 274 6.88 0.21 -2.99
C ILE A 274 5.89 0.56 -4.09
N LYS A 275 5.47 -0.44 -4.87
CA LYS A 275 4.49 -0.25 -5.94
C LYS A 275 3.15 0.23 -5.40
N MET A 276 2.67 -0.36 -4.31
CA MET A 276 1.40 0.03 -3.69
C MET A 276 1.46 1.43 -3.08
N GLU A 277 2.49 1.74 -2.29
CA GLU A 277 2.58 2.97 -1.50
C GLU A 277 3.06 4.17 -2.32
N TYR A 278 3.87 3.95 -3.35
CA TYR A 278 4.53 5.00 -4.12
C TYR A 278 4.23 4.94 -5.62
N ASN A 279 3.16 4.27 -6.05
CA ASN A 279 2.82 4.07 -7.47
C ASN A 279 2.93 5.36 -8.30
N ASN A 280 2.36 6.45 -7.77
CA ASN A 280 2.30 7.76 -8.45
C ASN A 280 3.66 8.46 -8.53
N LEU A 281 4.66 7.99 -7.81
CA LEU A 281 6.03 8.52 -7.79
C LEU A 281 7.01 7.65 -8.57
N LEU A 282 6.60 6.43 -8.95
CA LEU A 282 7.47 5.53 -9.67
C LEU A 282 7.66 6.00 -11.11
N PHE A 283 8.92 5.97 -11.55
CA PHE A 283 9.26 6.20 -12.94
C PHE A 283 9.06 4.92 -13.76
N VAL A 284 8.49 5.06 -14.95
CA VAL A 284 8.33 3.95 -15.89
C VAL A 284 9.58 3.88 -16.77
N PHE A 285 10.26 2.75 -16.74
CA PHE A 285 11.48 2.49 -17.52
C PHE A 285 11.15 1.73 -18.80
N GLU A 286 12.07 1.77 -19.77
CA GLU A 286 11.97 0.94 -20.97
C GLU A 286 12.32 -0.52 -20.65
N LYS A 287 13.44 -0.74 -19.95
CA LYS A 287 13.80 -2.05 -19.39
C LYS A 287 14.12 -1.87 -17.90
N PRO A 288 13.13 -1.97 -16.99
CA PRO A 288 13.36 -1.68 -15.58
C PRO A 288 14.32 -2.69 -14.91
N SER A 289 15.21 -2.18 -14.06
CA SER A 289 15.91 -2.99 -13.06
C SER A 289 14.96 -3.49 -11.96
N CYS A 290 15.46 -4.36 -11.08
CA CYS A 290 14.84 -4.54 -9.76
C CYS A 290 15.02 -3.29 -8.87
N PHE A 291 14.30 -3.26 -7.74
CA PHE A 291 14.62 -2.33 -6.66
C PHE A 291 15.80 -2.85 -5.84
N TYR A 292 16.76 -1.96 -5.60
CA TYR A 292 17.84 -2.15 -4.65
C TYR A 292 17.66 -1.19 -3.48
N LYS A 293 18.03 -1.58 -2.27
CA LYS A 293 17.94 -0.73 -1.08
C LYS A 293 19.30 -0.47 -0.46
N PHE A 294 19.50 0.78 -0.05
CA PHE A 294 20.54 1.16 0.90
C PHE A 294 19.89 1.43 2.25
N GLU A 295 20.48 0.88 3.32
CA GLU A 295 20.02 1.11 4.70
C GLU A 295 21.23 1.42 5.59
N GLU A 296 21.08 2.43 6.45
CA GLU A 296 22.02 2.77 7.51
C GLU A 296 21.32 3.26 8.78
N GLY A 297 22.07 3.31 9.89
CA GLY A 297 21.58 3.72 11.21
C GLY A 297 21.28 2.54 12.14
N GLU A 298 21.18 2.85 13.43
CA GLU A 298 20.81 1.89 14.48
C GLU A 298 19.30 1.66 14.53
N ALA A 299 18.87 0.60 15.23
CA ALA A 299 17.46 0.32 15.45
C ALA A 299 16.75 1.56 16.05
N GLY A 300 15.71 2.04 15.36
CA GLY A 300 14.96 3.25 15.74
C GLY A 300 15.29 4.50 14.91
N ASN A 301 16.52 4.61 14.38
CA ASN A 301 16.97 5.70 13.51
C ASN A 301 17.41 5.19 12.13
N LYS A 302 16.87 4.05 11.71
CA LYS A 302 17.15 3.47 10.40
C LYS A 302 16.56 4.37 9.32
N ARG A 303 17.44 4.81 8.42
CA ARG A 303 17.06 5.52 7.21
C ARG A 303 17.46 4.68 6.01
N GLN A 304 16.64 4.73 4.98
CA GLN A 304 16.87 3.98 3.76
C GLN A 304 16.42 4.76 2.53
N PHE A 305 16.93 4.35 1.39
CA PHE A 305 16.38 4.74 0.11
C PHE A 305 16.47 3.57 -0.86
N TYR A 306 15.58 3.58 -1.84
CA TYR A 306 15.54 2.61 -2.92
C TYR A 306 16.17 3.19 -4.17
N VAL A 307 16.84 2.33 -4.92
CA VAL A 307 17.49 2.62 -6.19
C VAL A 307 16.85 1.73 -7.25
N SER A 308 16.46 2.33 -8.36
CA SER A 308 16.03 1.62 -9.57
C SER A 308 16.55 2.36 -10.80
N PHE A 309 16.79 1.67 -11.90
CA PHE A 309 17.38 2.27 -13.09
C PHE A 309 16.96 1.55 -14.38
N ASP A 310 17.19 2.20 -15.52
CA ASP A 310 16.99 1.60 -16.83
C ASP A 310 18.15 0.66 -17.19
N CYS A 311 17.82 -0.56 -17.59
CA CYS A 311 18.77 -1.58 -18.02
C CYS A 311 18.93 -1.64 -19.54
N ALA A 312 18.20 -0.84 -20.31
CA ALA A 312 18.38 -0.75 -21.75
C ALA A 312 19.77 -0.19 -22.08
N ASP A 313 20.56 -0.94 -22.84
CA ASP A 313 21.71 -0.37 -23.53
C ASP A 313 21.23 0.48 -24.73
N GLU A 314 22.09 1.39 -25.17
CA GLU A 314 21.74 2.23 -26.32
C GLU A 314 21.61 1.41 -27.61
N GLU A 315 22.35 0.30 -27.73
CA GLU A 315 22.35 -0.55 -28.92
C GLU A 315 21.03 -1.30 -29.13
N THR A 316 20.36 -1.76 -28.08
CA THR A 316 19.08 -2.49 -28.21
C THR A 316 17.87 -1.60 -28.48
N ARG A 317 18.03 -0.26 -28.46
CA ARG A 317 16.93 0.68 -28.74
C ARG A 317 16.63 0.82 -30.24
N ASP A 318 17.61 0.60 -31.10
CA ASP A 318 17.47 0.88 -32.53
C ASP A 318 17.04 -0.34 -33.37
N GLU A 319 17.23 -1.57 -32.86
CA GLU A 319 17.07 -2.78 -33.66
C GLU A 319 15.68 -3.45 -33.56
N GLU A 320 14.92 -3.19 -32.50
CA GLU A 320 13.61 -3.81 -32.29
C GLU A 320 12.49 -2.76 -32.43
N GLY A 321 11.93 -2.62 -33.64
CA GLY A 321 10.68 -1.88 -33.86
C GLY A 321 9.42 -2.49 -33.17
N GLY A 322 9.62 -3.42 -32.24
CA GLY A 322 8.59 -3.95 -31.36
C GLY A 322 8.32 -2.97 -30.23
N ARG A 323 7.05 -2.75 -29.90
CA ARG A 323 6.64 -1.99 -28.71
C ARG A 323 7.15 -2.72 -27.46
N GLN A 324 8.38 -2.44 -27.00
CA GLN A 324 8.84 -2.93 -25.71
C GLN A 324 7.89 -2.41 -24.63
N GLN A 325 7.42 -3.31 -23.77
CA GLN A 325 6.53 -2.96 -22.68
C GLN A 325 7.33 -2.15 -21.67
N ARG A 326 7.13 -0.83 -21.71
CA ARG A 326 7.57 0.05 -20.63
C ARG A 326 6.92 -0.41 -19.33
N GLY A 327 7.68 -0.41 -18.25
CA GLY A 327 7.22 -0.95 -16.98
C GLY A 327 7.86 -0.30 -15.78
N TYR A 328 7.18 -0.43 -14.64
CA TYR A 328 7.74 -0.08 -13.35
C TYR A 328 8.80 -1.09 -12.93
N PRO A 329 9.80 -0.67 -12.12
CA PRO A 329 10.68 -1.60 -11.43
C PRO A 329 9.87 -2.60 -10.63
N ASN A 330 10.26 -3.87 -10.73
CA ASN A 330 9.59 -4.96 -10.04
C ASN A 330 10.62 -6.05 -9.69
N PHE A 331 10.22 -7.00 -8.86
CA PHE A 331 11.10 -8.07 -8.39
C PHE A 331 11.67 -8.96 -9.51
N PHE A 332 10.97 -9.06 -10.65
CA PHE A 332 11.39 -9.79 -11.84
C PHE A 332 12.19 -8.94 -12.83
N GLY A 333 12.53 -7.70 -12.47
CA GLY A 333 13.44 -6.86 -13.25
C GLY A 333 14.84 -7.48 -13.36
N GLN A 334 15.70 -6.84 -14.15
CA GLN A 334 17.08 -7.32 -14.31
C GLN A 334 17.84 -7.14 -12.97
N GLN A 335 18.42 -8.24 -12.46
CA GLN A 335 19.12 -8.28 -11.16
C GLN A 335 20.63 -7.99 -11.26
N ASP A 336 21.09 -7.49 -12.40
CA ASP A 336 22.51 -7.16 -12.63
C ASP A 336 22.79 -5.70 -12.27
N LEU A 337 23.33 -5.49 -11.06
CA LEU A 337 23.66 -4.15 -10.57
C LEU A 337 24.78 -3.49 -11.39
N SER A 338 25.59 -4.24 -12.13
CA SER A 338 26.64 -3.67 -12.98
C SER A 338 26.06 -2.84 -14.13
N LEU A 339 24.79 -3.05 -14.49
CA LEU A 339 24.09 -2.27 -15.51
C LEU A 339 23.81 -0.83 -15.07
N ILE A 340 23.87 -0.51 -13.77
CA ILE A 340 23.72 0.87 -13.27
C ILE A 340 24.75 1.82 -13.90
N TRP A 341 25.92 1.31 -14.30
CA TRP A 341 26.98 2.11 -14.94
C TRP A 341 26.67 2.51 -16.38
N LYS A 342 25.72 1.82 -17.02
CA LYS A 342 25.27 2.09 -18.38
C LYS A 342 23.91 2.78 -18.43
N THR A 343 23.27 3.01 -17.28
CA THR A 343 21.92 3.53 -17.23
C THR A 343 21.81 4.94 -17.80
N THR A 344 20.72 5.17 -18.53
CA THR A 344 20.29 6.51 -18.95
C THR A 344 19.24 7.11 -18.02
N CYS A 345 18.76 6.38 -17.01
CA CYS A 345 17.85 6.90 -15.99
C CYS A 345 18.16 6.25 -14.63
N LEU A 346 18.41 7.07 -13.60
CA LEU A 346 18.60 6.60 -12.22
C LEU A 346 17.54 7.23 -11.32
N HIS A 347 16.79 6.39 -10.62
CA HIS A 347 15.72 6.79 -9.72
C HIS A 347 16.09 6.43 -8.28
N LEU A 348 16.03 7.44 -7.40
CA LEU A 348 16.30 7.36 -5.97
C LEU A 348 15.02 7.73 -5.22
N LEU A 349 14.42 6.77 -4.52
CA LEU A 349 13.22 6.97 -3.70
C LEU A 349 13.60 6.94 -2.22
N PHE A 350 13.52 8.09 -1.55
CA PHE A 350 13.86 8.21 -0.14
C PHE A 350 12.70 7.71 0.73
N VAL A 351 12.94 6.73 1.61
CA VAL A 351 11.86 6.11 2.41
C VAL A 351 12.25 6.04 3.89
N SER A 352 11.29 6.31 4.77
CA SER A 352 11.40 5.99 6.19
C SER A 352 10.40 4.90 6.55
N ARG A 353 10.84 3.97 7.40
CA ARG A 353 10.11 2.74 7.77
C ARG A 353 8.81 2.99 8.58
N GLU A 354 8.43 4.24 8.82
CA GLU A 354 7.21 4.58 9.55
C GLU A 354 5.98 4.71 8.64
N ILE A 355 5.47 3.60 8.12
CA ILE A 355 4.11 3.51 7.55
C ILE A 355 3.07 3.97 8.60
N VAL A 356 3.36 3.68 9.86
CA VAL A 356 2.52 3.97 11.02
C VAL A 356 2.21 5.45 11.23
N ARG A 357 3.15 6.36 10.94
CA ARG A 357 2.90 7.81 11.11
C ARG A 357 2.00 8.41 10.03
N ARG A 358 1.92 7.80 8.85
CA ARG A 358 1.07 8.29 7.74
C ARG A 358 -0.42 8.08 8.03
N PHE A 359 -0.74 6.99 8.73
CA PHE A 359 -2.11 6.63 9.09
C PHE A 359 -2.27 6.49 10.61
N PRO A 360 -2.16 7.61 11.37
CA PRO A 360 -2.19 7.55 12.83
C PRO A 360 -3.56 7.11 13.38
N TYR A 361 -4.60 7.11 12.55
CA TYR A 361 -5.97 6.73 12.92
C TYR A 361 -6.43 5.42 12.29
N SER A 362 -5.64 4.80 11.40
CA SER A 362 -5.99 3.50 10.86
C SER A 362 -5.84 2.42 11.92
N GLN A 363 -6.60 1.35 11.74
CA GLN A 363 -6.43 0.11 12.49
C GLN A 363 -5.33 -0.70 11.82
N HIS A 364 -4.27 -1.01 12.57
CA HIS A 364 -3.11 -1.74 12.05
C HIS A 364 -3.23 -3.21 12.40
N ASN A 365 -3.09 -4.08 11.40
CA ASN A 365 -3.11 -5.53 11.57
C ASN A 365 -1.74 -6.08 11.20
N PHE A 366 -1.12 -6.85 12.09
CA PHE A 366 0.19 -7.48 11.83
C PHE A 366 0.03 -8.97 11.62
N VAL A 367 0.77 -9.52 10.65
CA VAL A 367 0.96 -10.96 10.49
C VAL A 367 2.43 -11.27 10.78
N HIS A 368 2.66 -12.16 11.73
CA HIS A 368 3.98 -12.51 12.23
C HIS A 368 4.35 -13.93 11.78
N CYS A 369 5.13 -14.01 10.70
CA CYS A 369 5.53 -15.26 10.05
C CYS A 369 6.86 -15.84 10.58
N SER A 370 7.35 -15.32 11.71
CA SER A 370 8.61 -15.69 12.35
C SER A 370 8.37 -16.17 13.79
N SER A 371 9.23 -17.05 14.30
CA SER A 371 9.23 -17.46 15.71
C SER A 371 9.78 -16.37 16.65
N SER A 372 10.47 -15.36 16.08
CA SER A 372 11.16 -14.32 16.86
C SER A 372 10.49 -12.95 16.75
N ILE A 373 10.11 -12.37 17.88
CA ILE A 373 9.66 -10.97 18.02
C ILE A 373 10.79 -10.18 18.68
N ASN A 374 11.09 -8.98 18.20
CA ASN A 374 12.09 -8.11 18.83
C ASN A 374 11.46 -6.89 19.52
N GLN A 375 12.23 -6.24 20.39
CA GLN A 375 11.76 -5.09 21.17
C GLN A 375 11.30 -3.92 20.27
N ALA A 376 11.93 -3.70 19.13
CA ALA A 376 11.55 -2.62 18.21
C ALA A 376 10.15 -2.81 17.61
N TRP A 377 9.76 -4.05 17.29
CA TRP A 377 8.40 -4.34 16.85
C TRP A 377 7.39 -4.11 17.97
N VAL A 378 7.72 -4.52 19.21
CA VAL A 378 6.88 -4.27 20.37
C VAL A 378 6.71 -2.76 20.60
N ASP A 379 7.78 -1.99 20.58
CA ASP A 379 7.75 -0.53 20.73
C ASP A 379 6.91 0.13 19.63
N LEU A 380 7.01 -0.37 18.39
CA LEU A 380 6.14 0.06 17.30
C LEU A 380 4.67 -0.23 17.61
N ALA A 381 4.32 -1.47 17.99
CA ALA A 381 2.97 -1.86 18.34
C ALA A 381 2.41 -1.02 19.50
N TYR A 382 3.25 -0.69 20.49
CA TYR A 382 2.93 0.24 21.57
C TYR A 382 2.74 1.67 21.10
N SER A 383 3.46 2.13 20.08
CA SER A 383 3.32 3.50 19.58
C SER A 383 1.98 3.72 18.84
N LEU A 384 1.32 2.64 18.42
CA LEU A 384 0.06 2.70 17.68
C LEU A 384 -1.09 3.22 18.54
N LYS A 385 -1.87 4.15 17.96
CA LYS A 385 -3.14 4.58 18.56
C LYS A 385 -4.19 3.46 18.49
N ARG A 386 -4.21 2.67 17.42
CA ARG A 386 -5.19 1.61 17.18
C ARG A 386 -4.49 0.37 16.63
N LEU A 387 -4.07 -0.52 17.53
CA LEU A 387 -3.65 -1.87 17.16
C LEU A 387 -4.89 -2.73 16.98
N GLY A 388 -5.10 -3.24 15.76
CA GLY A 388 -6.25 -4.06 15.42
C GLY A 388 -6.02 -5.51 15.82
N SER A 389 -5.46 -6.28 14.89
CA SER A 389 -5.13 -7.69 15.08
C SER A 389 -3.64 -7.97 15.02
N VAL A 390 -3.23 -9.04 15.68
CA VAL A 390 -1.94 -9.70 15.45
C VAL A 390 -2.22 -11.15 15.07
N THR A 391 -1.62 -11.63 13.99
CA THR A 391 -1.65 -13.03 13.57
C THR A 391 -0.29 -13.65 13.84
N ILE A 392 -0.24 -14.79 14.54
CA ILE A 392 0.99 -15.55 14.80
C ILE A 392 0.91 -16.83 13.99
N THR A 393 1.81 -17.02 13.03
CA THR A 393 1.79 -18.20 12.17
C THR A 393 2.82 -19.26 12.57
N LYS A 394 3.75 -18.94 13.49
CA LYS A 394 4.77 -19.89 13.96
C LYS A 394 4.89 -19.86 15.47
N GLU A 395 5.29 -20.98 16.06
CA GLU A 395 5.59 -21.07 17.49
C GLU A 395 6.62 -20.00 17.87
N LEU A 396 6.30 -19.20 18.88
CA LEU A 396 7.18 -18.14 19.36
C LEU A 396 8.25 -18.72 20.28
N ASP A 397 9.50 -18.28 20.11
CA ASP A 397 10.57 -18.60 21.05
C ASP A 397 10.38 -17.89 22.41
N ASP A 398 11.11 -18.32 23.45
CA ASP A 398 10.95 -17.79 24.81
C ASP A 398 11.12 -16.27 24.90
N ASP A 399 12.03 -15.70 24.11
CA ASP A 399 12.28 -14.26 24.07
C ASP A 399 11.12 -13.52 23.40
N ALA A 400 10.62 -14.06 22.29
CA ALA A 400 9.45 -13.55 21.58
C ALA A 400 8.18 -13.63 22.42
N LEU A 401 7.97 -14.73 23.14
CA LEU A 401 6.86 -14.91 24.09
C LEU A 401 6.90 -13.86 25.19
N ARG A 402 8.08 -13.63 25.79
CA ARG A 402 8.27 -12.59 26.81
C ARG A 402 7.96 -11.20 26.28
N LEU A 403 8.31 -10.93 25.02
CA LEU A 403 8.04 -9.66 24.37
C LEU A 403 6.57 -9.49 23.98
N PHE A 404 5.93 -10.54 23.47
CA PHE A 404 4.50 -10.56 23.18
C PHE A 404 3.66 -10.44 24.45
N GLN A 405 4.09 -11.03 25.57
CA GLN A 405 3.48 -10.85 26.88
C GLN A 405 3.42 -9.37 27.27
N LYS A 406 4.43 -8.56 26.96
CA LYS A 406 4.37 -7.10 27.21
C LYS A 406 3.18 -6.50 26.46
N LEU A 407 3.02 -6.84 25.19
CA LEU A 407 1.91 -6.38 24.36
C LEU A 407 0.55 -6.82 24.91
N VAL A 408 0.42 -8.07 25.36
CA VAL A 408 -0.80 -8.56 26.04
C VAL A 408 -1.07 -7.75 27.31
N THR A 409 -0.07 -7.53 28.15
CA THR A 409 -0.22 -6.74 29.40
C THR A 409 -0.56 -5.27 29.13
N SER A 410 -0.27 -4.74 27.94
CA SER A 410 -0.59 -3.36 27.55
C SER A 410 -2.06 -3.09 27.30
N GLN A 411 -2.88 -4.14 27.17
CA GLN A 411 -4.31 -4.03 26.84
C GLN A 411 -4.60 -3.23 25.56
N LYS A 412 -3.72 -3.31 24.55
CA LYS A 412 -3.93 -2.65 23.24
C LYS A 412 -4.49 -3.55 22.16
N LEU A 413 -4.35 -4.86 22.31
CA LEU A 413 -4.73 -5.83 21.30
C LEU A 413 -6.24 -6.13 21.40
N THR A 414 -6.95 -6.01 20.28
CA THR A 414 -8.41 -6.27 20.22
C THR A 414 -8.75 -7.61 19.59
N ARG A 415 -7.86 -8.14 18.73
CA ARG A 415 -8.01 -9.43 18.06
C ARG A 415 -6.68 -10.17 17.98
N LEU A 416 -6.70 -11.47 18.15
CA LEU A 416 -5.52 -12.33 18.01
C LEU A 416 -5.90 -13.51 17.11
N ALA A 417 -5.11 -13.77 16.08
CA ALA A 417 -5.21 -14.99 15.28
C ALA A 417 -3.95 -15.81 15.50
N ILE A 418 -4.09 -17.11 15.72
CA ILE A 418 -2.96 -18.02 15.92
C ILE A 418 -3.17 -19.22 15.02
N HIS A 419 -2.15 -19.57 14.26
CA HIS A 419 -2.17 -20.83 13.51
C HIS A 419 -2.06 -21.99 14.50
N ALA A 420 -2.77 -23.08 14.26
CA ALA A 420 -2.74 -24.25 15.15
C ALA A 420 -1.31 -24.76 15.42
N GLU A 421 -0.41 -24.68 14.44
CA GLU A 421 1.01 -25.03 14.59
C GLU A 421 1.82 -24.08 15.51
N ALA A 422 1.32 -22.87 15.74
CA ALA A 422 1.90 -21.89 16.65
C ALA A 422 1.34 -21.96 18.07
N CYS A 423 0.29 -22.76 18.27
CA CYS A 423 -0.30 -23.00 19.58
C CYS A 423 0.56 -23.99 20.37
N ASN A 424 1.16 -23.48 21.45
CA ASN A 424 1.77 -24.29 22.49
C ASN A 424 1.21 -23.87 23.87
N THR A 425 1.61 -24.54 24.94
CA THR A 425 1.12 -24.23 26.30
C THR A 425 1.33 -22.75 26.68
N ALA A 426 2.46 -22.14 26.30
CA ALA A 426 2.77 -20.75 26.65
C ALA A 426 1.93 -19.73 25.85
N THR A 427 1.80 -19.92 24.54
CA THR A 427 0.94 -19.10 23.67
C THR A 427 -0.53 -19.22 24.08
N MET A 428 -0.96 -20.40 24.54
CA MET A 428 -2.31 -20.59 25.07
C MET A 428 -2.53 -19.89 26.41
N GLU A 429 -1.56 -19.90 27.32
CA GLU A 429 -1.64 -19.12 28.57
C GLU A 429 -1.76 -17.60 28.29
N LEU A 430 -1.01 -17.10 27.32
CA LEU A 430 -1.13 -15.73 26.80
C LEU A 430 -2.51 -15.45 26.24
N SER A 431 -3.04 -16.37 25.42
CA SER A 431 -4.36 -16.26 24.82
C SER A 431 -5.46 -16.25 25.88
N ARG A 432 -5.38 -17.09 26.91
CA ARG A 432 -6.32 -17.09 28.04
C ARG A 432 -6.30 -15.75 28.79
N THR A 433 -5.11 -15.24 29.08
CA THR A 433 -4.94 -13.94 29.74
C THR A 433 -5.57 -12.83 28.91
N LEU A 434 -5.30 -12.82 27.61
CA LEU A 434 -5.82 -11.84 26.66
C LEU A 434 -7.35 -11.95 26.52
N PHE A 435 -7.89 -13.16 26.46
CA PHE A 435 -9.31 -13.45 26.34
C PHE A 435 -10.13 -12.97 27.54
N CYS A 436 -9.51 -12.72 28.69
CA CYS A 436 -10.16 -12.15 29.87
C CYS A 436 -10.10 -10.60 29.92
N GLN A 437 -9.38 -9.93 29.02
CA GLN A 437 -9.25 -8.47 29.05
C GLN A 437 -10.43 -7.76 28.38
N ASP A 438 -10.94 -6.68 28.96
CA ASP A 438 -12.17 -6.00 28.52
C ASP A 438 -12.14 -5.52 27.07
N GLN A 439 -10.98 -5.07 26.57
CA GLN A 439 -10.86 -4.56 25.20
C GLN A 439 -10.76 -5.67 24.13
N PHE A 440 -10.50 -6.91 24.55
CA PHE A 440 -10.29 -8.03 23.64
C PHE A 440 -11.62 -8.61 23.17
N ILE A 441 -11.76 -8.79 21.86
CA ILE A 441 -13.03 -9.13 21.21
C ILE A 441 -12.99 -10.54 20.60
N GLN A 442 -11.92 -10.91 19.91
CA GLN A 442 -11.92 -12.10 19.06
C GLN A 442 -10.58 -12.83 19.07
N LEU A 443 -10.64 -14.14 19.38
CA LEU A 443 -9.55 -15.09 19.20
C LEU A 443 -9.86 -15.97 18.00
N ASP A 444 -8.92 -16.04 17.06
CA ASP A 444 -8.95 -16.93 15.91
C ASP A 444 -7.94 -18.05 16.07
N ILE A 445 -8.37 -19.28 15.81
CA ILE A 445 -7.49 -20.43 15.63
C ILE A 445 -7.61 -20.91 14.19
N ILE A 446 -6.53 -20.77 13.42
CA ILE A 446 -6.48 -21.05 11.99
C ILE A 446 -5.76 -22.38 11.78
N ASN A 447 -6.37 -23.33 11.09
CA ASN A 447 -5.74 -24.61 10.80
C ASN A 447 -5.66 -24.89 9.29
N GLU A 448 -4.66 -24.33 8.63
CA GLU A 448 -4.48 -24.42 7.17
C GLU A 448 -3.95 -25.80 6.72
N ILE A 449 -3.32 -26.57 7.60
CA ILE A 449 -2.68 -27.84 7.27
C ILE A 449 -3.62 -29.00 7.60
N ASP A 450 -3.75 -29.98 6.69
CA ASP A 450 -4.53 -31.23 6.85
C ASP A 450 -3.93 -32.20 7.90
N GLU A 451 -3.01 -31.73 8.73
CA GLU A 451 -2.44 -32.52 9.81
C GLU A 451 -3.43 -32.64 10.98
N HIS A 452 -3.21 -33.64 11.83
CA HIS A 452 -4.12 -34.11 12.86
C HIS A 452 -4.22 -33.15 14.06
N TRP A 453 -4.59 -31.89 13.83
CA TRP A 453 -4.89 -30.94 14.90
C TRP A 453 -6.01 -31.52 15.78
N ASN A 454 -5.67 -31.79 17.04
CA ASN A 454 -6.56 -32.48 17.98
C ASN A 454 -7.57 -31.53 18.66
N GLY A 455 -7.43 -30.23 18.44
CA GLY A 455 -8.31 -29.18 18.96
C GLY A 455 -8.12 -28.84 20.44
N ILE A 456 -7.07 -29.32 21.12
CA ILE A 456 -6.93 -29.20 22.58
C ILE A 456 -7.03 -27.74 23.07
N GLU A 457 -6.59 -26.79 22.25
CA GLU A 457 -6.68 -25.35 22.50
C GLU A 457 -8.14 -24.89 22.63
N VAL A 458 -9.04 -25.42 21.79
CA VAL A 458 -10.48 -25.15 21.88
C VAL A 458 -11.03 -25.65 23.20
N ARG A 459 -10.56 -26.81 23.66
CA ARG A 459 -10.97 -27.34 24.96
C ARG A 459 -10.55 -26.42 26.10
N GLU A 460 -9.32 -25.92 26.09
CA GLU A 460 -8.82 -24.99 27.10
C GLU A 460 -9.62 -23.68 27.15
N ILE A 461 -10.03 -23.13 25.99
CA ILE A 461 -10.86 -21.92 25.94
C ILE A 461 -12.28 -22.19 26.47
N LEU A 462 -12.87 -23.36 26.19
CA LEU A 462 -14.19 -23.74 26.72
C LEU A 462 -14.15 -23.99 28.24
N ASP A 463 -13.07 -24.56 28.75
CA ASP A 463 -12.85 -24.70 30.19
C ASP A 463 -12.65 -23.32 30.84
N LEU A 464 -11.91 -22.40 30.19
CA LEU A 464 -11.80 -21.00 30.65
C LEU A 464 -13.17 -20.31 30.73
N TRP A 465 -14.06 -20.50 29.74
CA TRP A 465 -15.43 -19.99 29.80
C TRP A 465 -16.23 -20.55 30.98
N SER A 466 -16.01 -21.83 31.29
CA SER A 466 -16.65 -22.46 32.44
C SER A 466 -16.20 -21.87 33.78
N GLU A 467 -15.03 -21.25 33.83
CA GLU A 467 -14.50 -20.59 35.02
C GLU A 467 -14.84 -19.09 35.03
N ASN A 468 -14.88 -18.45 33.85
CA ASN A 468 -14.87 -16.98 33.72
C ASN A 468 -15.97 -16.43 32.78
N SER A 469 -17.10 -17.14 32.62
CA SER A 469 -18.18 -16.78 31.69
C SER A 469 -18.56 -15.29 31.64
N ALA A 470 -18.61 -14.60 32.80
CA ALA A 470 -18.91 -13.17 32.86
C ALA A 470 -17.87 -12.30 32.13
N GLN A 471 -16.57 -12.62 32.22
CA GLN A 471 -15.48 -11.88 31.57
C GLN A 471 -15.42 -12.16 30.06
N LEU A 472 -15.99 -13.28 29.61
CA LEU A 472 -16.00 -13.68 28.20
C LEU A 472 -17.23 -13.19 27.44
N LYS A 473 -18.22 -12.59 28.13
CA LYS A 473 -19.44 -12.12 27.50
C LYS A 473 -19.15 -11.15 26.34
N GLY A 474 -19.71 -11.43 25.17
CA GLY A 474 -19.54 -10.69 23.92
C GLY A 474 -18.28 -11.03 23.11
N LYS A 475 -17.42 -11.91 23.63
CA LYS A 475 -16.19 -12.33 22.95
C LYS A 475 -16.44 -13.51 22.02
N VAL A 476 -15.55 -13.63 21.05
CA VAL A 476 -15.64 -14.60 19.96
C VAL A 476 -14.44 -15.52 19.96
N LEU A 477 -14.70 -16.82 19.87
CA LEU A 477 -13.75 -17.82 19.39
C LEU A 477 -14.15 -18.19 17.96
N LEU A 478 -13.26 -17.94 17.01
CA LEU A 478 -13.43 -18.30 15.60
C LEU A 478 -12.41 -19.38 15.25
N LEU A 479 -12.88 -20.46 14.64
CA LEU A 479 -12.05 -21.51 14.07
C LEU A 479 -12.18 -21.41 12.55
N ARG A 480 -11.05 -21.45 11.85
CA ARG A 480 -11.01 -21.40 10.39
C ARG A 480 -10.26 -22.57 9.80
N ASP A 481 -10.60 -22.85 8.55
CA ASP A 481 -10.10 -23.94 7.74
C ASP A 481 -10.43 -25.30 8.37
N MET A 482 -9.45 -26.16 8.63
CA MET A 482 -9.72 -27.54 9.06
C MET A 482 -10.17 -27.62 10.54
N CYS A 483 -11.45 -27.27 10.79
CA CYS A 483 -12.05 -27.10 12.12
C CYS A 483 -12.36 -28.40 12.87
N ARG A 484 -12.20 -29.56 12.23
CA ARG A 484 -12.70 -30.86 12.72
C ARG A 484 -12.23 -31.20 14.13
N GLY A 485 -10.95 -30.98 14.44
CA GLY A 485 -10.39 -31.21 15.77
C GLY A 485 -11.09 -30.37 16.83
N GLY A 486 -11.18 -29.06 16.60
CA GLY A 486 -11.88 -28.14 17.49
C GLY A 486 -13.37 -28.46 17.69
N ILE A 487 -14.05 -28.91 16.64
CA ILE A 487 -15.46 -29.35 16.72
C ILE A 487 -15.61 -30.59 17.60
N ILE A 488 -14.71 -31.55 17.48
CA ILE A 488 -14.71 -32.75 18.34
C ILE A 488 -14.54 -32.35 19.80
N GLN A 489 -13.65 -31.39 20.10
CA GLN A 489 -13.47 -30.90 21.47
C GLN A 489 -14.69 -30.16 22.00
N LEU A 490 -15.34 -29.33 21.17
CA LEU A 490 -16.61 -28.68 21.51
C LEU A 490 -17.70 -29.72 21.82
N GLU A 491 -17.85 -30.74 20.97
CA GLU A 491 -18.81 -31.83 21.21
C GLU A 491 -18.54 -32.57 22.52
N ASN A 492 -17.29 -32.91 22.80
CA ASN A 492 -16.90 -33.61 24.02
C ASN A 492 -17.20 -32.77 25.26
N PHE A 493 -16.86 -31.48 25.22
CA PHE A 493 -17.17 -30.51 26.26
C PHE A 493 -18.69 -30.44 26.53
N LEU A 494 -19.49 -30.29 25.48
CA LEU A 494 -20.95 -30.23 25.58
C LEU A 494 -21.54 -31.52 26.18
N LYS A 495 -21.03 -32.69 25.76
CA LYS A 495 -21.45 -33.99 26.30
C LYS A 495 -21.13 -34.12 27.77
N GLU A 496 -19.90 -33.83 28.18
CA GLU A 496 -19.48 -33.90 29.59
C GLU A 496 -20.38 -33.06 30.50
N ARG A 497 -20.69 -31.82 30.09
CA ARG A 497 -21.56 -30.92 30.86
C ARG A 497 -22.97 -31.48 31.02
N LYS A 498 -23.55 -32.09 29.97
CA LYS A 498 -24.91 -32.66 30.02
C LYS A 498 -24.99 -34.03 30.69
N THR A 499 -23.93 -34.84 30.66
CA THR A 499 -23.92 -36.16 31.33
C THR A 499 -24.10 -36.10 32.84
N SER A 500 -23.90 -34.93 33.46
CA SER A 500 -24.28 -34.69 34.86
C SER A 500 -25.81 -34.79 35.10
N THR A 501 -26.61 -34.67 34.04
CA THR A 501 -28.08 -34.64 34.09
C THR A 501 -28.76 -35.77 33.32
N LEU A 502 -28.06 -36.43 32.39
CA LEU A 502 -28.62 -37.44 31.48
C LEU A 502 -27.72 -38.69 31.36
N PRO A 503 -28.28 -39.89 31.12
CA PRO A 503 -27.51 -41.10 30.88
C PRO A 503 -26.54 -40.95 29.69
N ARG A 504 -25.29 -41.41 29.87
CA ARG A 504 -24.17 -41.21 28.93
C ARG A 504 -24.43 -41.64 27.48
N ASN A 505 -25.33 -42.60 27.26
CA ASN A 505 -25.58 -43.17 25.93
C ASN A 505 -26.59 -42.39 25.08
N GLU A 506 -27.24 -41.35 25.62
CA GLU A 506 -28.30 -40.60 24.92
C GLU A 506 -27.89 -39.17 24.49
N VAL A 507 -26.67 -38.73 24.82
CA VAL A 507 -26.25 -37.34 24.56
C VAL A 507 -25.72 -37.18 23.13
N GLN A 508 -26.63 -36.88 22.20
CA GLN A 508 -26.32 -36.42 20.84
C GLN A 508 -26.16 -34.90 20.83
N ILE A 509 -25.41 -34.32 19.89
CA ILE A 509 -25.17 -32.86 19.90
C ILE A 509 -26.48 -32.08 19.70
N GLU A 510 -27.40 -32.66 18.94
CA GLU A 510 -28.75 -32.17 18.66
C GLU A 510 -29.62 -32.09 19.92
N THR A 511 -29.32 -32.87 20.96
CA THR A 511 -30.02 -32.80 22.25
C THR A 511 -29.40 -31.77 23.20
N VAL A 512 -28.16 -31.34 22.92
CA VAL A 512 -27.43 -30.38 23.76
C VAL A 512 -27.56 -28.94 23.24
N LEU A 513 -27.43 -28.75 21.92
CA LEU A 513 -27.56 -27.46 21.27
C LEU A 513 -28.99 -27.22 20.83
N THR A 514 -29.57 -26.10 21.28
CA THR A 514 -30.93 -25.71 20.90
C THR A 514 -30.91 -24.62 19.85
N HIS A 515 -31.85 -24.64 18.90
CA HIS A 515 -31.99 -23.55 17.95
C HIS A 515 -32.38 -22.26 18.66
N CYS A 516 -31.72 -21.16 18.30
CA CYS A 516 -32.18 -19.84 18.71
C CYS A 516 -33.51 -19.50 18.04
N SER A 517 -34.44 -18.98 18.81
CA SER A 517 -35.66 -18.37 18.30
C SER A 517 -35.33 -17.11 17.48
N LYS A 518 -36.28 -16.67 16.65
CA LYS A 518 -36.11 -15.42 15.89
C LYS A 518 -35.79 -14.22 16.78
N LYS A 519 -36.45 -14.11 17.95
CA LYS A 519 -36.20 -13.04 18.93
C LYS A 519 -34.78 -13.08 19.48
N GLU A 520 -34.23 -14.27 19.71
CA GLU A 520 -32.84 -14.41 20.16
C GLU A 520 -31.86 -14.06 19.03
N CYS A 521 -32.11 -14.49 17.79
CA CYS A 521 -31.29 -14.08 16.64
C CYS A 521 -31.29 -12.56 16.44
N ASP A 522 -32.46 -11.92 16.56
CA ASP A 522 -32.60 -10.47 16.47
C ASP A 522 -31.86 -9.76 17.62
N PHE A 523 -31.94 -10.30 18.84
CA PHE A 523 -31.16 -9.83 19.99
C PHE A 523 -29.66 -9.96 19.75
N ILE A 524 -29.19 -11.11 19.26
CA ILE A 524 -27.76 -11.34 18.99
C ILE A 524 -27.24 -10.35 17.95
N ARG A 525 -28.00 -10.13 16.86
CA ARG A 525 -27.65 -9.15 15.83
C ARG A 525 -27.63 -7.72 16.36
N MET A 526 -28.52 -7.39 17.28
CA MET A 526 -28.58 -6.06 17.88
C MET A 526 -27.42 -5.84 18.87
N GLU A 527 -27.21 -6.78 19.79
CA GLU A 527 -26.28 -6.64 20.91
C GLU A 527 -24.82 -6.89 20.48
N TYR A 528 -24.60 -7.84 19.57
CA TYR A 528 -23.28 -8.33 19.20
C TYR A 528 -22.94 -8.09 17.72
N ASN A 529 -23.54 -7.09 17.08
CA ASN A 529 -23.36 -6.84 15.64
C ASN A 529 -21.88 -6.78 15.20
N TYR A 530 -21.02 -6.18 16.02
CA TYR A 530 -19.58 -6.03 15.73
C TYR A 530 -18.77 -7.33 15.87
N SER A 531 -19.37 -8.35 16.48
CA SER A 531 -18.78 -9.66 16.74
C SER A 531 -19.33 -10.73 15.79
N LEU A 532 -20.25 -10.38 14.88
CA LEU A 532 -20.81 -11.37 13.95
C LEU A 532 -19.88 -11.60 12.76
N PHE A 533 -19.59 -12.87 12.53
CA PHE A 533 -18.93 -13.34 11.33
C PHE A 533 -19.94 -13.55 10.18
N ALA A 534 -19.54 -13.19 8.97
CA ALA A 534 -20.31 -13.42 7.76
C ALA A 534 -19.80 -14.71 7.08
N PHE A 535 -20.72 -15.53 6.58
CA PHE A 535 -20.42 -16.80 5.92
C PHE A 535 -20.97 -16.76 4.49
N GLU A 536 -20.42 -17.56 3.57
CA GLU A 536 -21.02 -17.71 2.25
C GLU A 536 -22.36 -18.45 2.36
N LYS A 537 -22.40 -19.49 3.22
CA LYS A 537 -23.59 -20.31 3.48
C LYS A 537 -23.80 -20.49 4.98
N PRO A 538 -24.37 -19.49 5.69
CA PRO A 538 -24.47 -19.55 7.14
C PRO A 538 -25.43 -20.63 7.65
N SER A 539 -25.06 -21.29 8.75
CA SER A 539 -26.00 -22.03 9.60
C SER A 539 -26.99 -21.09 10.30
N CYS A 540 -28.01 -21.66 10.95
CA CYS A 540 -28.72 -20.90 11.98
C CYS A 540 -27.87 -20.74 13.26
N PHE A 541 -28.29 -19.85 14.16
CA PHE A 541 -27.73 -19.78 15.50
C PHE A 541 -28.23 -20.97 16.35
N TYR A 542 -27.28 -21.63 17.00
CA TYR A 542 -27.53 -22.60 18.06
C TYR A 542 -27.06 -22.02 19.38
N LYS A 543 -27.67 -22.42 20.49
CA LYS A 543 -27.24 -22.03 21.83
C LYS A 543 -27.02 -23.24 22.73
N PHE A 544 -26.00 -23.13 23.57
CA PHE A 544 -25.82 -23.94 24.76
C PHE A 544 -26.10 -23.06 25.98
N GLU A 545 -26.84 -23.60 26.96
CA GLU A 545 -27.17 -22.90 28.19
C GLU A 545 -27.08 -23.86 29.38
N GLU A 546 -26.43 -23.41 30.46
CA GLU A 546 -26.33 -24.14 31.73
C GLU A 546 -26.32 -23.18 32.92
N GLY A 547 -26.57 -23.72 34.11
CA GLY A 547 -26.69 -22.97 35.37
C GLY A 547 -28.12 -22.92 35.90
N ASP A 548 -28.25 -22.53 37.17
CA ASP A 548 -29.54 -22.30 37.80
C ASP A 548 -30.15 -20.96 37.37
N LYS A 549 -31.46 -20.82 37.56
CA LYS A 549 -32.19 -19.60 37.22
C LYS A 549 -31.56 -18.36 37.87
N GLY A 550 -31.11 -17.40 37.06
CA GLY A 550 -30.42 -16.18 37.49
C GLY A 550 -28.89 -16.24 37.44
N ASN A 551 -28.31 -17.42 37.25
CA ASN A 551 -26.89 -17.66 37.02
C ASN A 551 -26.67 -18.42 35.70
N GLU A 552 -27.60 -18.29 34.76
CA GLU A 552 -27.47 -18.95 33.46
C GLU A 552 -26.29 -18.33 32.69
N ARG A 553 -25.42 -19.20 32.21
CA ARG A 553 -24.39 -18.83 31.24
C ARG A 553 -24.68 -19.54 29.93
N ARG A 554 -24.37 -18.85 28.83
CA ARG A 554 -24.62 -19.38 27.50
C ARG A 554 -23.53 -18.99 26.52
N PHE A 555 -23.48 -19.72 25.44
CA PHE A 555 -22.79 -19.29 24.24
C PHE A 555 -23.58 -19.74 23.01
N TYR A 556 -23.32 -19.08 21.90
CA TYR A 556 -23.95 -19.30 20.63
C TYR A 556 -22.95 -19.91 19.66
N VAL A 557 -23.41 -20.88 18.86
CA VAL A 557 -22.61 -21.55 17.84
C VAL A 557 -23.23 -21.28 16.47
N THR A 558 -22.39 -20.89 15.53
CA THR A 558 -22.73 -20.75 14.10
C THR A 558 -21.58 -21.27 13.26
N PHE A 559 -21.86 -21.77 12.07
CA PHE A 559 -20.83 -22.32 11.19
C PHE A 559 -21.21 -22.16 9.72
N GLU A 560 -20.20 -22.28 8.85
CA GLU A 560 -20.41 -22.40 7.42
C GLU A 560 -20.96 -23.79 7.07
N CYS A 561 -22.13 -23.81 6.45
CA CYS A 561 -22.68 -25.06 5.95
C CYS A 561 -21.92 -25.41 4.69
N ALA A 562 -21.08 -26.45 4.77
CA ALA A 562 -20.46 -27.04 3.59
C ALA A 562 -21.55 -27.21 2.53
N SER A 563 -21.32 -26.64 1.35
CA SER A 563 -22.20 -26.93 0.23
C SER A 563 -22.14 -28.42 0.04
N GLY A 564 -23.24 -29.11 0.36
CA GLY A 564 -23.36 -30.51 0.00
C GLY A 564 -22.95 -30.59 -1.46
N GLU A 565 -21.91 -31.35 -1.73
CA GLU A 565 -21.34 -31.59 -3.05
C GLU A 565 -22.52 -31.89 -3.97
N THR A 566 -23.02 -30.87 -4.66
CA THR A 566 -23.74 -31.13 -5.89
C THR A 566 -22.61 -31.52 -6.81
N GLU A 567 -22.29 -32.82 -6.85
CA GLU A 567 -21.18 -33.46 -7.58
C GLU A 567 -21.17 -33.14 -9.09
N ASP A 568 -22.10 -32.33 -9.58
CA ASP A 568 -22.12 -31.74 -10.91
C ASP A 568 -21.44 -30.35 -10.94
N GLU A 569 -20.23 -30.22 -10.36
CA GLU A 569 -19.32 -29.08 -10.60
C GLU A 569 -18.65 -29.16 -11.99
N SER A 570 -19.46 -29.42 -13.02
CA SER A 570 -19.05 -29.14 -14.40
C SER A 570 -19.39 -27.67 -14.72
N ASP A 571 -18.36 -26.83 -14.69
CA ASP A 571 -18.25 -25.51 -15.35
C ASP A 571 -19.29 -24.41 -15.05
N VAL A 572 -20.13 -24.54 -14.02
CA VAL A 572 -21.03 -23.43 -13.64
C VAL A 572 -20.22 -22.37 -12.87
N GLU A 573 -19.85 -21.30 -13.58
CA GLU A 573 -19.33 -20.03 -13.05
C GLU A 573 -19.90 -19.76 -11.65
N THR A 574 -19.04 -19.85 -10.63
CA THR A 574 -19.36 -19.50 -9.25
C THR A 574 -19.69 -18.02 -9.20
N THR A 575 -20.98 -17.72 -9.36
CA THR A 575 -21.51 -16.38 -9.18
C THR A 575 -21.29 -16.01 -7.72
N TRP A 576 -20.30 -15.14 -7.48
CA TRP A 576 -19.97 -14.57 -6.18
C TRP A 576 -21.25 -14.18 -5.43
N LYS A 577 -21.58 -14.93 -4.37
CA LYS A 577 -22.68 -14.60 -3.48
C LYS A 577 -22.14 -13.70 -2.36
N PRO A 578 -22.86 -12.62 -1.98
CA PRO A 578 -22.48 -11.83 -0.82
C PRO A 578 -22.46 -12.72 0.44
N GLU A 579 -21.43 -12.58 1.27
CA GLU A 579 -21.39 -13.22 2.57
C GLU A 579 -22.52 -12.65 3.46
N GLU A 580 -23.23 -13.53 4.15
CA GLU A 580 -24.32 -13.17 5.05
C GLU A 580 -24.03 -13.65 6.48
N PRO A 581 -24.35 -12.85 7.50
CA PRO A 581 -24.27 -13.30 8.88
C PRO A 581 -25.31 -14.39 9.14
N ALA A 582 -25.02 -15.27 10.09
CA ALA A 582 -25.97 -16.27 10.55
C ALA A 582 -27.36 -15.66 10.86
N SER A 583 -28.40 -16.42 10.54
CA SER A 583 -29.77 -15.96 10.61
C SER A 583 -30.71 -17.04 11.12
N PHE A 584 -31.91 -16.64 11.55
CA PHE A 584 -32.95 -17.60 11.90
C PHE A 584 -33.32 -18.55 10.74
N PHE A 585 -33.08 -18.14 9.49
CA PHE A 585 -33.37 -18.90 8.28
C PHE A 585 -32.18 -19.71 7.76
N GLY A 586 -31.04 -19.70 8.48
CA GLY A 586 -29.90 -20.53 8.13
C GLY A 586 -30.19 -22.02 8.25
N GLN A 587 -29.30 -22.84 7.71
CA GLN A 587 -29.47 -24.29 7.69
C GLN A 587 -29.45 -24.89 9.10
N LYS A 588 -30.36 -25.84 9.34
CA LYS A 588 -30.68 -26.41 10.67
C LYS A 588 -30.04 -27.76 10.96
N ASP A 589 -29.23 -28.26 10.03
CA ASP A 589 -28.59 -29.56 10.14
C ASP A 589 -27.26 -29.45 10.89
N LEU A 590 -27.25 -29.81 12.18
CA LEU A 590 -26.04 -29.83 13.02
C LEU A 590 -24.99 -30.83 12.53
N SER A 591 -25.36 -31.85 11.76
CA SER A 591 -24.40 -32.81 11.23
C SER A 591 -23.41 -32.16 10.24
N LEU A 592 -23.82 -31.07 9.60
CA LEU A 592 -22.97 -30.26 8.72
C LEU A 592 -21.85 -29.54 9.48
N MET A 593 -22.01 -29.31 10.78
CA MET A 593 -20.98 -28.66 11.59
C MET A 593 -19.65 -29.40 11.49
N ARG A 594 -19.66 -30.74 11.47
CA ARG A 594 -18.42 -31.56 11.35
C ARG A 594 -17.69 -31.42 10.01
N LYS A 595 -18.37 -30.88 9.00
CA LYS A 595 -17.82 -30.64 7.66
C LYS A 595 -17.49 -29.16 7.42
N THR A 596 -17.76 -28.28 8.39
CA THR A 596 -17.51 -26.86 8.23
C THR A 596 -16.01 -26.56 8.15
N THR A 597 -15.67 -25.59 7.34
CA THR A 597 -14.37 -24.92 7.32
C THR A 597 -14.33 -23.69 8.23
N CYS A 598 -15.46 -23.29 8.82
CA CYS A 598 -15.52 -22.16 9.72
C CYS A 598 -16.52 -22.38 10.85
N LEU A 599 -16.05 -22.32 12.10
CA LEU A 599 -16.88 -22.44 13.29
C LEU A 599 -16.74 -21.17 14.14
N HIS A 600 -17.85 -20.55 14.48
CA HIS A 600 -17.91 -19.34 15.27
C HIS A 600 -18.66 -19.60 16.59
N VAL A 601 -18.00 -19.31 17.71
CA VAL A 601 -18.53 -19.44 19.06
C VAL A 601 -18.55 -18.06 19.72
N LEU A 602 -19.75 -17.53 19.98
CA LEU A 602 -19.99 -16.25 20.64
C LEU A 602 -20.42 -16.48 22.09
N PHE A 603 -19.63 -16.01 23.05
CA PHE A 603 -19.94 -16.16 24.47
C PHE A 603 -20.97 -15.11 24.91
N GLY A 604 -22.11 -15.53 25.48
CA GLY A 604 -23.31 -14.70 25.67
C GLY A 604 -23.65 -14.33 27.11
#